data_AF-A0A180EHV1-F1
#
_entry.id   AF-A0A180EHV1-F1
#
_cell.length_a   1.000
_cell.length_b   1.000
_cell.length_c   1.000
_cell.angle_alpha   90.00
_cell.angle_beta   90.00
_cell.angle_gamma   90.00
#
_symmetry.space_group_name_H-M   'P 1'
#
loop_
_entity.id
_entity.type
_entity.pdbx_description
1 polymer ?
#
loop_
_entity_poly.entity_id
_entity_poly.type
_entity_poly.pdbx_seq_one_letter_code
_entity_poly.pdbx_strand_id
1 'polypeptide(L)'
;MKELNKRTLHDGLNALPQHDPAPGVWREIDRQLTPSLGDRLPSYQPPPAVWNGLAEELSRAEAAPQPAATVTRPLRKLPLRWLSVAAAFLLTLGIAYTVATADGGPTVTYAFNKEVAPSTQPVQDWDDDEESFARVLAQLEAINEPELNTMRMELEELTEAKEEVKAVLVAYGDDPAVVRQLAAIERDRSEIYRRIIVRI
;
A
#
# COMPACT_ATOMS: atom_id res chain seq x y z
N MET A 1 10.54 -4.10 55.03
CA MET A 1 9.36 -4.78 54.47
C MET A 1 9.86 -6.00 53.70
N LYS A 2 9.34 -7.20 54.00
CA LYS A 2 9.73 -8.44 53.31
C LYS A 2 8.92 -8.53 52.02
N GLU A 3 9.57 -8.58 50.87
CA GLU A 3 8.90 -8.78 49.59
C GLU A 3 8.30 -10.19 49.52
N LEU A 4 6.97 -10.25 49.47
CA LEU A 4 6.18 -11.49 49.52
C LEU A 4 6.36 -12.35 48.25
N ASN A 5 6.76 -11.74 47.13
CA ASN A 5 6.74 -12.38 45.81
C ASN A 5 8.12 -12.65 45.20
N LYS A 6 9.22 -12.42 45.95
CA LYS A 6 10.59 -12.55 45.43
C LYS A 6 10.87 -13.92 44.80
N ARG A 7 10.30 -14.97 45.39
CA ARG A 7 10.48 -16.36 44.95
C ARG A 7 9.70 -16.65 43.67
N THR A 8 8.44 -16.23 43.60
CA THR A 8 7.59 -16.33 42.40
C THR A 8 8.18 -15.59 41.20
N LEU A 9 8.76 -14.41 41.44
CA LEU A 9 9.41 -13.61 40.40
C LEU A 9 10.68 -14.31 39.88
N HIS A 10 11.48 -14.86 40.78
CA HIS A 10 12.69 -15.60 40.43
C HIS A 10 12.37 -16.90 39.68
N ASP A 11 11.34 -17.63 40.13
CA ASP A 11 10.89 -18.86 39.49
C ASP A 11 10.28 -18.59 38.10
N GLY A 12 9.51 -17.50 37.97
CA GLY A 12 8.97 -17.05 36.68
C GLY A 12 10.05 -16.62 35.69
N LEU A 13 11.09 -15.92 36.16
CA LEU A 13 12.21 -15.50 35.31
C LEU A 13 13.03 -16.70 34.80
N ASN A 14 13.20 -17.74 35.64
CA ASN A 14 13.90 -18.97 35.27
C ASN A 14 13.06 -19.91 34.38
N ALA A 15 11.74 -19.75 34.38
CA ALA A 15 10.82 -20.51 33.54
C ALA A 15 10.64 -19.90 32.14
N LEU A 16 11.22 -18.72 31.87
CA LEU A 16 11.16 -18.11 30.54
C LEU A 16 11.95 -18.95 29.54
N PRO A 17 11.37 -19.27 28.37
CA PRO A 17 12.10 -19.91 27.30
C PRO A 17 13.27 -19.01 26.86
N GLN A 18 14.47 -19.56 26.82
CA GLN A 18 15.62 -18.88 26.22
C GLN A 18 15.52 -19.04 24.71
N HIS A 19 15.21 -17.94 24.02
CA HIS A 19 15.17 -17.88 22.56
C HIS A 19 16.47 -17.29 22.01
N ASP A 20 17.61 -17.88 22.40
CA ASP A 20 18.88 -17.53 21.77
C ASP A 20 19.07 -18.36 20.49
N PRO A 21 19.48 -17.73 19.38
CA PRO A 21 19.77 -18.47 18.16
C PRO A 21 20.98 -19.39 18.39
N ALA A 22 21.01 -20.52 17.68
CA ALA A 22 22.12 -21.47 17.78
C ALA A 22 23.48 -20.77 17.57
N PRO A 23 24.52 -21.14 18.34
CA PRO A 23 25.83 -20.52 18.24
C PRO A 23 26.39 -20.73 16.82
N GLY A 24 26.44 -19.65 16.03
CA GLY A 24 26.90 -19.68 14.65
C GLY A 24 25.92 -19.09 13.63
N VAL A 25 24.63 -18.94 13.96
CA VAL A 25 23.63 -18.32 13.06
C VAL A 25 24.07 -16.92 12.62
N TRP A 26 24.55 -16.10 13.57
CA TRP A 26 25.04 -14.76 13.26
C TRP A 26 26.25 -14.75 12.32
N ARG A 27 27.15 -15.73 12.49
CA ARG A 27 28.34 -15.86 11.64
C ARG A 27 27.97 -16.27 10.21
N GLU A 28 26.91 -17.08 10.08
CA GLU A 28 26.40 -17.50 8.78
C GLU A 28 25.69 -16.36 8.04
N ILE A 29 24.88 -15.56 8.75
CA ILE A 29 24.26 -14.35 8.19
C ILE A 29 25.34 -13.39 7.68
N ASP A 30 26.38 -13.15 8.47
CA ASP A 30 27.49 -12.24 8.11
C ASP A 30 28.26 -12.73 6.86
N ARG A 31 28.45 -14.05 6.76
CA ARG A 31 29.06 -14.69 5.58
C ARG A 31 28.20 -14.51 4.33
N GLN A 32 26.87 -14.60 4.42
CA GLN A 32 25.97 -14.44 3.28
C GLN A 32 25.87 -12.99 2.80
N LEU A 33 26.06 -12.03 3.70
CA LEU A 33 26.08 -10.60 3.40
C LEU A 33 27.42 -10.12 2.81
N THR A 34 28.43 -11.00 2.73
CA THR A 34 29.77 -10.69 2.21
C THR A 34 30.03 -11.41 0.87
N PRO A 35 30.50 -10.73 -0.19
CA PRO A 35 30.72 -9.29 -0.30
C PRO A 35 29.41 -8.50 -0.30
N SER A 36 29.53 -7.23 0.10
CA SER A 36 28.40 -6.32 0.27
C SER A 36 27.60 -6.21 -1.03
N LEU A 37 26.29 -5.92 -0.92
CA LEU A 37 25.45 -5.73 -2.11
C LEU A 37 26.00 -4.63 -3.03
N GLY A 38 26.67 -3.62 -2.47
CA GLY A 38 27.34 -2.56 -3.23
C GLY A 38 28.40 -3.07 -4.21
N ASP A 39 29.09 -4.17 -3.88
CA ASP A 39 30.11 -4.78 -4.74
C ASP A 39 29.48 -5.58 -5.90
N ARG A 40 28.19 -5.93 -5.79
CA ARG A 40 27.44 -6.73 -6.78
C ARG A 40 26.51 -5.89 -7.64
N LEU A 41 26.26 -4.64 -7.26
CA LEU A 41 25.38 -3.76 -8.00
C LEU A 41 26.13 -3.14 -9.18
N PRO A 42 25.54 -3.17 -10.39
CA PRO A 42 26.11 -2.45 -11.52
C PRO A 42 26.13 -0.95 -11.20
N SER A 43 27.28 -0.30 -11.43
CA SER A 43 27.41 1.15 -11.34
C SER A 43 26.75 1.79 -12.56
N TYR A 44 25.44 1.98 -12.49
CA TYR A 44 24.71 2.69 -13.53
C TYR A 44 24.76 4.20 -13.25
N GLN A 45 25.49 4.93 -14.09
CA GLN A 45 25.40 6.39 -14.10
C GLN A 45 24.35 6.79 -15.14
N PRO A 46 23.30 7.54 -14.74
CA PRO A 46 22.28 7.96 -15.69
C PRO A 46 22.91 8.84 -16.78
N PRO A 47 22.40 8.76 -18.03
CA PRO A 47 22.93 9.56 -19.14
C PRO A 47 22.94 11.06 -18.81
N PRO A 48 23.99 11.81 -19.19
CA PRO A 48 24.10 13.25 -18.91
C PRO A 48 22.92 14.08 -19.41
N ALA A 49 22.24 13.62 -20.46
CA ALA A 49 21.04 14.28 -20.99
C ALA A 49 19.89 14.36 -19.96
N VAL A 50 19.74 13.35 -19.09
CA VAL A 50 18.72 13.36 -18.03
C VAL A 50 19.02 14.43 -16.99
N TRP A 51 20.28 14.53 -16.57
CA TRP A 51 20.72 15.57 -15.63
C TRP A 51 20.61 16.96 -16.21
N ASN A 52 20.99 17.14 -17.48
CA ASN A 52 20.89 18.42 -18.16
C ASN A 52 19.42 18.86 -18.31
N GLY A 53 18.51 17.94 -18.63
CA GLY A 53 17.08 18.22 -18.69
C GLY A 53 16.52 18.68 -17.34
N LEU A 54 16.88 17.99 -16.25
CA LEU A 54 16.47 18.37 -14.89
C LEU A 54 17.02 19.74 -14.48
N ALA A 55 18.28 20.04 -14.81
CA ALA A 55 18.88 21.34 -14.52
C ALA A 55 18.18 22.48 -15.30
N GLU A 56 17.77 22.21 -16.54
CA GLU A 56 17.06 23.18 -17.37
C GLU A 56 15.62 23.42 -16.87
N GLU A 57 14.92 22.36 -16.43
CA GLU A 57 13.59 22.46 -15.81
C GLU A 57 13.64 23.25 -14.50
N LEU A 58 14.64 22.99 -13.66
CA LEU A 58 14.82 23.73 -12.40
C LEU A 58 15.09 25.22 -12.66
N SER A 59 15.98 25.52 -13.61
CA SER A 59 16.29 26.89 -14.03
C SER A 59 15.08 27.61 -14.61
N ARG A 60 14.22 26.89 -15.34
CA ARG A 60 12.97 27.41 -15.91
C ARG A 60 11.90 27.65 -14.84
N ALA A 61 11.83 26.80 -13.82
CA ALA A 61 10.95 26.97 -12.67
C ALA A 61 11.36 28.19 -11.82
N GLU A 62 12.67 28.44 -11.68
CA GLU A 62 13.20 29.63 -11.01
C GLU A 62 13.04 30.92 -11.84
N ALA A 63 13.10 30.81 -13.17
CA ALA A 63 12.92 31.95 -14.09
C ALA A 63 11.45 32.30 -14.38
N ALA A 64 10.49 31.47 -13.97
CA ALA A 64 9.08 31.77 -14.13
C ALA A 64 8.66 32.89 -13.16
N PRO A 65 8.15 34.04 -13.64
CA PRO A 65 7.66 35.08 -12.76
C PRO A 65 6.41 34.58 -12.03
N GLN A 66 6.42 34.61 -10.70
CA GLN A 66 5.19 34.45 -9.91
C GLN A 66 4.17 35.50 -10.39
N PRO A 67 2.89 35.15 -10.59
CA PRO A 67 1.90 36.11 -11.08
C PRO A 67 1.57 37.13 -9.97
N ALA A 68 2.35 38.19 -9.90
CA ALA A 68 2.01 39.40 -9.16
C ALA A 68 0.93 40.17 -9.94
N ALA A 69 -0.22 40.29 -9.29
CA ALA A 69 -1.25 41.33 -9.39
C ALA A 69 -1.22 42.30 -10.60
N THR A 70 -2.31 42.25 -11.38
CA THR A 70 -2.98 43.39 -12.06
C THR A 70 -2.14 44.51 -12.65
N VAL A 71 -2.04 44.54 -13.99
CA VAL A 71 -1.90 45.78 -14.75
C VAL A 71 -2.86 45.74 -15.94
N THR A 72 -3.92 46.54 -15.85
CA THR A 72 -4.84 46.79 -16.96
C THR A 72 -4.25 47.84 -17.90
N ARG A 73 -4.19 47.54 -19.20
CA ARG A 73 -4.02 48.54 -20.27
C ARG A 73 -5.09 48.34 -21.34
N PRO A 74 -5.77 49.40 -21.81
CA PRO A 74 -6.87 49.27 -22.74
C PRO A 74 -6.33 49.15 -24.18
N LEU A 75 -6.44 47.96 -24.77
CA LEU A 75 -6.21 47.79 -26.19
C LEU A 75 -7.49 48.10 -26.98
N ARG A 76 -7.33 49.04 -27.92
CA ARG A 76 -8.26 49.40 -28.99
C ARG A 76 -8.84 48.13 -29.64
N LYS A 77 -10.17 48.01 -29.63
CA LYS A 77 -10.90 46.90 -30.25
C LYS A 77 -10.84 47.03 -31.77
N LEU A 78 -10.00 46.24 -32.43
CA LEU A 78 -10.28 45.78 -33.79
C LEU A 78 -11.12 44.49 -33.70
N PRO A 79 -12.05 44.24 -34.64
CA PRO A 79 -12.95 43.09 -34.56
C PRO A 79 -12.22 41.78 -34.89
N LEU A 80 -11.62 41.22 -33.84
CA LEU A 80 -10.95 39.94 -33.75
C LEU A 80 -11.97 38.79 -33.78
N ARG A 81 -12.77 38.69 -34.85
CA ARG A 81 -13.70 37.55 -35.05
C ARG A 81 -13.30 36.62 -36.18
N TRP A 82 -12.28 36.98 -36.96
CA TRP A 82 -11.86 36.22 -38.15
C TRP A 82 -10.41 35.71 -38.10
N LEU A 83 -9.65 36.01 -37.04
CA LEU A 83 -8.28 35.48 -36.87
C LEU A 83 -8.20 34.25 -35.95
N SER A 84 -9.19 34.02 -35.09
CA SER A 84 -9.17 32.92 -34.12
C SER A 84 -9.43 31.54 -34.74
N VAL A 85 -10.11 31.48 -35.89
CA VAL A 85 -10.43 30.21 -36.56
C VAL A 85 -9.21 29.65 -37.29
N ALA A 86 -8.42 30.48 -37.99
CA ALA A 86 -7.25 30.01 -38.73
C ALA A 86 -6.13 29.46 -37.83
N ALA A 87 -5.89 30.08 -36.67
CA ALA A 87 -4.89 29.61 -35.71
C ALA A 87 -5.27 28.27 -35.07
N ALA A 88 -6.55 28.06 -34.76
CA ALA A 88 -7.05 26.79 -34.22
C ALA A 88 -6.92 25.66 -35.24
N PHE A 89 -7.24 25.92 -36.52
CA PHE A 89 -7.06 24.94 -37.59
C PHE A 89 -5.58 24.57 -37.79
N LEU A 90 -4.68 25.55 -37.85
CA LEU A 90 -3.25 25.28 -37.99
C LEU A 90 -2.66 24.52 -36.79
N LEU A 91 -3.11 24.81 -35.57
CA LEU A 91 -2.69 24.08 -34.37
C LEU A 91 -3.17 22.61 -34.44
N THR A 92 -4.44 22.38 -34.79
CA THR A 92 -4.97 21.01 -34.91
C THR A 92 -4.31 20.22 -36.04
N LEU A 93 -4.00 20.86 -37.16
CA LEU A 93 -3.33 20.21 -38.29
C LEU A 93 -1.87 19.88 -37.96
N GLY A 94 -1.19 20.78 -37.24
CA GLY A 94 0.17 20.55 -36.75
C GLY A 94 0.25 19.38 -35.79
N ILE A 95 -0.66 19.32 -34.81
CA ILE A 95 -0.72 18.20 -33.85
C ILE A 95 -1.05 16.89 -34.57
N ALA A 96 -2.06 16.90 -35.47
CA ALA A 96 -2.43 15.72 -36.24
C ALA A 96 -1.28 15.21 -37.12
N TYR A 97 -0.52 16.11 -37.75
CA TYR A 97 0.65 15.75 -38.54
C TYR A 97 1.75 15.11 -37.66
N THR A 98 2.07 15.71 -36.50
CA THR A 98 3.07 15.14 -35.59
C THR A 98 2.68 13.76 -35.05
N VAL A 99 1.40 13.51 -34.80
CA VAL A 99 0.92 12.19 -34.34
C VAL A 99 0.92 11.18 -35.49
N ALA A 100 0.56 11.60 -36.70
CA ALA A 100 0.52 10.72 -37.88
C ALA A 100 1.92 10.32 -38.37
N THR A 101 2.93 11.17 -38.18
CA THR A 101 4.32 10.89 -38.58
C THR A 101 5.20 10.47 -37.40
N ALA A 102 4.64 10.29 -36.21
CA ALA A 102 5.37 9.73 -35.09
C ALA A 102 5.62 8.25 -35.40
N ASP A 103 6.85 7.91 -35.76
CA ASP A 103 7.29 6.52 -35.86
C ASP A 103 7.00 5.84 -34.53
N GLY A 104 6.22 4.76 -34.58
CA GLY A 104 5.97 3.91 -33.42
C GLY A 104 7.30 3.46 -32.86
N GLY A 105 7.69 4.04 -31.72
CA GLY A 105 8.94 3.73 -31.05
C GLY A 105 9.10 2.22 -30.84
N PRO A 106 10.33 1.75 -30.64
CA PRO A 106 10.62 0.32 -30.55
C PRO A 106 9.67 -0.34 -29.54
N THR A 107 8.89 -1.32 -30.00
CA THR A 107 7.97 -2.09 -29.16
C THR A 107 8.80 -2.93 -28.21
N VAL A 108 9.11 -2.38 -27.03
CA VAL A 108 9.85 -3.05 -25.98
C VAL A 108 8.96 -4.17 -25.43
N THR A 109 9.23 -5.40 -25.85
CA THR A 109 8.61 -6.59 -25.29
C THR A 109 9.29 -6.88 -23.96
N TYR A 110 8.61 -6.56 -22.86
CA TYR A 110 9.08 -6.90 -21.52
C TYR A 110 8.82 -8.39 -21.27
N ALA A 111 9.88 -9.19 -21.14
CA ALA A 111 9.77 -10.54 -20.60
C ALA A 111 9.68 -10.42 -19.07
N PHE A 112 8.45 -10.24 -18.57
CA PHE A 112 8.17 -10.23 -17.15
C PHE A 112 8.12 -11.67 -16.63
N ASN A 113 9.22 -12.15 -16.04
CA ASN A 113 9.24 -13.40 -15.30
C ASN A 113 9.03 -13.10 -13.83
N LYS A 114 7.82 -13.39 -13.33
CA LYS A 114 7.53 -13.39 -11.89
C LYS A 114 7.69 -14.82 -11.41
N GLU A 115 8.81 -15.10 -10.75
CA GLU A 115 8.93 -16.32 -9.95
C GLU A 115 8.00 -16.17 -8.75
N VAL A 116 6.86 -16.85 -8.80
CA VAL A 116 6.02 -17.08 -7.62
C VAL A 116 6.79 -18.09 -6.79
N ALA A 117 7.48 -17.61 -5.75
CA ALA A 117 8.00 -18.49 -4.72
C ALA A 117 6.84 -19.40 -4.27
N PRO A 118 7.02 -20.73 -4.19
CA PRO A 118 5.98 -21.59 -3.67
C PRO A 118 5.61 -21.06 -2.30
N SER A 119 4.34 -20.69 -2.13
CA SER A 119 3.75 -20.35 -0.85
C SER A 119 3.88 -21.58 0.04
N THR A 120 5.02 -21.72 0.72
CA THR A 120 5.18 -22.62 1.87
C THR A 120 4.51 -22.02 3.11
N GLN A 121 3.55 -21.11 2.92
CA GLN A 121 2.64 -20.74 3.97
C GLN A 121 1.69 -21.93 4.12
N PRO A 122 1.62 -22.56 5.31
CA PRO A 122 0.52 -23.47 5.59
C PRO A 122 -0.77 -22.70 5.28
N VAL A 123 -1.76 -23.38 4.71
CA VAL A 123 -3.12 -22.84 4.56
C VAL A 123 -3.48 -22.23 5.91
N GLN A 124 -3.44 -20.90 5.98
CA GLN A 124 -3.65 -20.19 7.22
C GLN A 124 -5.09 -20.47 7.60
N ASP A 125 -5.31 -21.09 8.76
CA ASP A 125 -6.65 -21.32 9.25
C ASP A 125 -7.22 -19.96 9.67
N TRP A 126 -8.14 -19.44 8.86
CA TRP A 126 -8.79 -18.16 9.10
C TRP A 126 -10.02 -18.30 10.02
N ASP A 127 -10.32 -19.52 10.47
CA ASP A 127 -11.52 -19.83 11.24
C ASP A 127 -11.25 -20.13 12.72
N ASP A 128 -9.99 -19.98 13.18
CA ASP A 128 -9.56 -20.26 14.56
C ASP A 128 -10.43 -19.56 15.64
N ASP A 129 -10.90 -18.34 15.36
CA ASP A 129 -11.65 -17.51 16.32
C ASP A 129 -13.17 -17.46 16.07
N GLU A 130 -13.69 -18.17 15.06
CA GLU A 130 -15.09 -18.03 14.59
C GLU A 130 -16.13 -18.35 15.67
N GLU A 131 -15.85 -19.36 16.50
CA GLU A 131 -16.72 -19.73 17.61
C GLU A 131 -16.83 -18.61 18.67
N SER A 132 -15.74 -17.88 18.89
CA SER A 132 -15.70 -16.77 19.85
C SER A 132 -16.51 -15.58 19.36
N PHE A 133 -16.43 -15.25 18.06
CA PHE A 133 -17.26 -14.21 17.44
C PHE A 133 -18.75 -14.56 17.50
N ALA A 134 -19.11 -15.80 17.18
CA ALA A 134 -20.50 -16.26 17.23
C ALA A 134 -21.10 -16.16 18.65
N ARG A 135 -20.31 -16.49 19.68
CA ARG A 135 -20.73 -16.33 21.08
C ARG A 135 -20.99 -14.87 21.46
N VAL A 136 -20.16 -13.93 21.00
CA VAL A 136 -20.33 -12.50 21.29
C VAL A 136 -21.52 -11.91 20.56
N LEU A 137 -21.74 -12.27 19.28
CA LEU A 137 -22.94 -11.84 18.55
C LEU A 137 -24.23 -12.30 19.24
N ALA A 138 -24.28 -13.56 19.70
CA ALA A 138 -25.43 -14.09 20.45
C ALA A 138 -25.66 -13.36 21.78
N GLN A 139 -24.60 -12.92 22.46
CA GLN A 139 -24.72 -12.11 23.68
C GLN A 139 -25.24 -10.70 23.38
N LEU A 140 -24.77 -10.08 22.29
CA LEU A 140 -25.20 -8.74 21.88
C LEU A 140 -26.66 -8.69 21.45
N GLU A 141 -27.22 -9.77 20.93
CA GLU A 141 -28.64 -9.83 20.52
C GLU A 141 -29.62 -9.60 21.69
N ALA A 142 -29.21 -9.92 22.92
CA ALA A 142 -29.99 -9.69 24.12
C ALA A 142 -29.84 -8.26 24.71
N ILE A 143 -28.86 -7.48 24.25
CA ILE A 143 -28.50 -6.18 24.82
C ILE A 143 -28.97 -5.07 23.89
N ASN A 144 -29.88 -4.20 24.37
CA ASN A 144 -30.40 -3.11 23.57
C ASN A 144 -29.75 -1.77 23.94
N GLU A 145 -28.45 -1.65 23.64
CA GLU A 145 -27.70 -0.40 23.79
C GLU A 145 -27.31 0.17 22.42
N PRO A 146 -27.51 1.47 22.16
CA PRO A 146 -27.34 2.03 20.82
C PRO A 146 -25.91 1.89 20.28
N GLU A 147 -24.89 2.09 21.12
CA GLU A 147 -23.50 1.97 20.67
C GLU A 147 -23.09 0.52 20.41
N LEU A 148 -23.56 -0.43 21.23
CA LEU A 148 -23.30 -1.86 21.03
C LEU A 148 -24.05 -2.41 19.82
N ASN A 149 -25.25 -1.89 19.54
CA ASN A 149 -26.01 -2.23 18.33
C ASN A 149 -25.26 -1.83 17.06
N THR A 150 -24.65 -0.64 17.04
CA THR A 150 -23.81 -0.22 15.92
C THR A 150 -22.61 -1.15 15.75
N MET A 151 -21.92 -1.49 16.84
CA MET A 151 -20.79 -2.43 16.78
C MET A 151 -21.20 -3.85 16.36
N ARG A 152 -22.39 -4.29 16.76
CA ARG A 152 -22.97 -5.57 16.29
C ARG A 152 -23.12 -5.55 14.78
N MET A 153 -23.73 -4.50 14.24
CA MET A 153 -23.91 -4.34 12.80
C MET A 153 -22.58 -4.28 12.06
N GLU A 154 -21.61 -3.51 12.56
CA GLU A 154 -20.24 -3.46 12.00
C GLU A 154 -19.59 -4.85 11.99
N LEU A 155 -19.74 -5.63 13.06
CA LEU A 155 -19.18 -6.98 13.16
C LEU A 155 -19.88 -7.99 12.23
N GLU A 156 -21.20 -7.86 12.04
CA GLU A 156 -21.98 -8.65 11.09
C GLU A 156 -21.56 -8.35 9.63
N GLU A 157 -21.42 -7.07 9.28
CA GLU A 157 -20.95 -6.63 7.96
C GLU A 157 -19.55 -7.16 7.66
N LEU A 158 -18.62 -7.06 8.61
CA LEU A 158 -17.27 -7.59 8.43
C LEU A 158 -17.23 -9.12 8.33
N THR A 159 -18.14 -9.82 9.02
CA THR A 159 -18.28 -11.27 8.90
C THR A 159 -18.81 -11.67 7.52
N GLU A 160 -19.78 -10.94 6.98
CA GLU A 160 -20.27 -11.14 5.61
C GLU A 160 -19.15 -10.88 4.57
N ALA A 161 -18.42 -9.77 4.72
CA ALA A 161 -17.31 -9.42 3.84
C ALA A 161 -16.17 -10.46 3.87
N LYS A 162 -15.87 -11.04 5.05
CA LYS A 162 -14.91 -12.16 5.18
C LYS A 162 -15.35 -13.33 4.30
N GLU A 163 -16.61 -13.75 4.39
CA GLU A 163 -17.11 -14.89 3.64
C GLU A 163 -17.13 -14.64 2.12
N GLU A 164 -17.43 -13.41 1.68
CA GLU A 164 -17.32 -13.04 0.26
C GLU A 164 -15.88 -13.14 -0.25
N VAL A 165 -14.92 -12.58 0.49
CA VAL A 165 -13.50 -12.62 0.11
C VAL A 165 -12.95 -14.05 0.16
N LYS A 166 -13.40 -14.88 1.11
CA LYS A 166 -13.08 -16.30 1.18
C LYS A 166 -13.62 -17.07 -0.04
N ALA A 167 -14.85 -16.76 -0.47
CA ALA A 167 -15.41 -17.34 -1.69
C ALA A 167 -14.60 -16.97 -2.94
N VAL A 168 -14.10 -15.72 -3.01
CA VAL A 168 -13.20 -15.28 -4.08
C VAL A 168 -11.88 -16.06 -4.08
N LEU A 169 -11.27 -16.29 -2.90
CA LEU A 169 -10.05 -17.11 -2.78
C LEU A 169 -10.28 -18.55 -3.22
N VAL A 170 -11.43 -19.15 -2.88
CA VAL A 170 -11.80 -20.50 -3.32
C VAL A 170 -11.97 -20.56 -4.85
N ALA A 171 -12.54 -19.52 -5.46
CA ALA A 171 -12.82 -19.48 -6.90
C ALA A 171 -11.58 -19.17 -7.77
N TYR A 172 -10.69 -18.28 -7.30
CA TYR A 172 -9.60 -17.72 -8.11
C TYR A 172 -8.19 -18.08 -7.60
N GLY A 173 -8.07 -18.77 -6.47
CA GLY A 173 -6.80 -19.20 -5.87
C GLY A 173 -6.10 -18.10 -5.05
N ASP A 174 -4.85 -18.38 -4.65
CA ASP A 174 -4.03 -17.56 -3.73
C ASP A 174 -3.54 -16.22 -4.35
N ASP A 175 -4.45 -15.34 -4.75
CA ASP A 175 -4.08 -13.97 -5.13
C ASP A 175 -3.57 -13.21 -3.89
N PRO A 176 -2.30 -12.75 -3.89
CA PRO A 176 -1.73 -12.00 -2.77
C PRO A 176 -2.51 -10.71 -2.41
N ALA A 177 -3.22 -10.11 -3.36
CA ALA A 177 -4.06 -8.95 -3.09
C ALA A 177 -5.28 -9.33 -2.25
N VAL A 178 -5.94 -10.43 -2.61
CA VAL A 178 -7.14 -10.93 -1.92
C VAL A 178 -6.78 -11.47 -0.53
N VAL A 179 -5.65 -12.18 -0.39
CA VAL A 179 -5.13 -12.61 0.93
C VAL A 179 -4.86 -11.42 1.85
N ARG A 180 -4.27 -10.33 1.33
CA ARG A 180 -4.07 -9.10 2.10
C ARG A 180 -5.39 -8.45 2.53
N GLN A 181 -6.39 -8.48 1.66
CA GLN A 181 -7.73 -7.97 1.97
C GLN A 181 -8.41 -8.79 3.07
N LEU A 182 -8.33 -10.11 2.99
CA LEU A 182 -8.85 -11.00 4.03
C LEU A 182 -8.18 -10.73 5.38
N ALA A 183 -6.85 -10.58 5.39
CA ALA A 183 -6.10 -10.24 6.60
C ALA A 183 -6.48 -8.87 7.19
N ALA A 184 -6.80 -7.89 6.35
CA ALA A 184 -7.29 -6.58 6.80
C ALA A 184 -8.68 -6.71 7.46
N ILE A 185 -9.61 -7.42 6.82
CA ILE A 185 -10.96 -7.67 7.38
C ILE A 185 -10.85 -8.38 8.73
N GLU A 186 -10.00 -9.39 8.85
CA GLU A 186 -9.84 -10.13 10.10
C GLU A 186 -9.28 -9.28 11.24
N ARG A 187 -8.35 -8.37 10.91
CA ARG A 187 -7.84 -7.38 11.86
C ARG A 187 -8.94 -6.43 12.34
N ASP A 188 -9.78 -5.95 11.43
CA ASP A 188 -10.88 -5.04 11.75
C ASP A 188 -11.94 -5.75 12.60
N ARG A 189 -12.30 -7.01 12.29
CA ARG A 189 -13.17 -7.85 13.13
C ARG A 189 -12.63 -7.98 14.54
N SER A 190 -11.34 -8.28 14.67
CA SER A 190 -10.66 -8.41 15.96
C SER A 190 -10.66 -7.09 16.77
N GLU A 191 -10.55 -5.95 16.09
CA GLU A 191 -10.63 -4.63 16.74
C GLU A 191 -12.02 -4.33 17.27
N ILE A 192 -13.06 -4.55 16.45
CA ILE A 192 -14.46 -4.39 16.87
C ILE A 192 -14.79 -5.32 18.04
N TYR A 193 -14.40 -6.59 17.96
CA TYR A 193 -14.57 -7.56 19.03
C TYR A 193 -13.92 -7.12 20.34
N ARG A 194 -12.68 -6.59 20.28
CA ARG A 194 -12.02 -6.03 21.46
C ARG A 194 -12.79 -4.84 22.05
N ARG A 195 -13.32 -3.95 21.20
CA ARG A 195 -14.11 -2.80 21.64
C ARG A 195 -15.42 -3.24 22.31
N ILE A 196 -16.05 -4.29 21.80
CA ILE A 196 -17.25 -4.89 22.38
C ILE A 196 -16.95 -5.47 23.76
N ILE A 197 -15.91 -6.31 23.90
CA ILE A 197 -15.55 -6.94 25.18
C ILE A 197 -15.26 -5.91 26.28
N VAL A 198 -14.64 -4.78 25.95
CA VAL A 198 -14.34 -3.72 26.93
C VAL A 198 -15.61 -3.04 27.46
N ARG A 199 -16.72 -3.13 26.71
CA ARG A 199 -17.97 -2.40 26.99
C ARG A 199 -19.08 -3.27 27.58
N ILE A 200 -18.98 -4.60 27.48
CA ILE A 200 -19.84 -5.56 28.18
C ILE A 200 -19.27 -5.81 29.57
#